data_AF-A0A7C4UF66-F1
#
_entry.id   AF-A0A7C4UF66-F1
#
_cell.length_a   1.000
_cell.length_b   1.000
_cell.length_c   1.000
_cell.angle_alpha   90.00
_cell.angle_beta   90.00
_cell.angle_gamma   90.00
#
_symmetry.space_group_name_H-M   'P 1'
#
loop_
_entity.id
_entity.type
_entity.pdbx_description
1 polymer ?
#
loop_
_entity_poly.entity_id
_entity_poly.type
_entity_poly.pdbx_seq_one_letter_code
_entity_poly.pdbx_strand_id
1 'polypeptide(L)'
;MSWRKLLWIVPAVGALAAGGFFLSKPAKTAPPPQDGPNAAAAATNLPIKNVVLFSSGVGYFQRKGEVDGNVRVDLTFQVRDINDLIKSMVIQDEKGVVSAVSYDSLDPVERTLKSYAVNLTNNPTFGAILTQMRGEKVEVVLQTTAVNQPGTVQGAIMGIEKQRQPGKDGPTETE
;
A
#
# COMPACT_ATOMS: atom_id res chain seq x y z
N MET A 1 34.29 71.47 29.97
CA MET A 1 35.14 71.32 31.16
C MET A 1 36.08 70.13 30.91
N SER A 2 37.39 70.39 30.79
CA SER A 2 38.50 69.41 30.83
C SER A 2 38.60 68.38 29.69
N TRP A 3 39.23 68.64 28.54
CA TRP A 3 40.66 68.91 28.26
C TRP A 3 41.58 67.72 28.60
N ARG A 4 42.26 67.13 27.59
CA ARG A 4 43.74 67.17 27.41
C ARG A 4 44.28 66.06 26.47
N LYS A 5 44.95 66.55 25.42
CA LYS A 5 46.26 66.16 24.85
C LYS A 5 46.42 64.67 24.46
N LEU A 6 46.43 64.34 23.17
CA LEU A 6 47.61 64.46 22.28
C LEU A 6 48.86 63.84 22.90
N LEU A 7 49.23 62.63 22.44
CA LEU A 7 50.62 62.23 22.23
C LEU A 7 50.66 60.94 21.39
N TRP A 8 51.18 61.11 20.18
CA TRP A 8 51.66 60.08 19.26
C TRP A 8 52.95 59.49 19.82
N ILE A 9 53.07 58.17 20.00
CA ILE A 9 54.37 57.45 19.99
C ILE A 9 54.14 56.00 19.50
N VAL A 10 54.78 55.66 18.38
CA VAL A 10 55.11 54.29 17.93
C VAL A 10 56.42 53.89 18.64
N PRO A 11 56.57 52.65 19.18
CA PRO A 11 57.33 51.58 18.51
C PRO A 11 56.71 50.18 18.73
N ALA A 12 56.66 49.30 17.73
CA ALA A 12 57.74 48.46 17.24
C ALA A 12 58.22 47.38 18.25
N VAL A 13 58.09 46.13 17.81
CA VAL A 13 58.90 44.94 18.15
C VAL A 13 58.56 44.16 19.43
N GLY A 14 58.10 42.93 19.20
CA GLY A 14 58.76 41.76 19.78
C GLY A 14 58.06 41.06 20.93
N ALA A 15 57.19 40.10 20.62
CA ALA A 15 57.14 38.83 21.35
C ALA A 15 56.37 37.78 20.54
N LEU A 16 57.12 36.96 19.82
CA LEU A 16 56.74 35.59 19.50
C LEU A 16 56.35 34.86 20.79
N ALA A 17 55.06 34.55 20.97
CA ALA A 17 54.62 33.43 21.81
C ALA A 17 53.13 33.15 21.56
N ALA A 18 52.83 31.89 21.20
CA ALA A 18 51.52 31.25 21.29
C ALA A 18 50.39 31.84 20.42
N GLY A 19 50.58 31.81 19.10
CA GLY A 19 49.46 31.93 18.16
C GLY A 19 48.59 30.67 18.17
N GLY A 20 47.27 30.87 18.36
CA GLY A 20 46.25 29.99 17.80
C GLY A 20 45.60 28.99 18.74
N PHE A 21 44.91 29.46 19.78
CA PHE A 21 43.83 28.69 20.41
C PHE A 21 42.71 28.51 19.37
N PHE A 22 42.75 27.39 18.64
CA PHE A 22 41.71 27.00 17.68
C PHE A 22 40.41 26.71 18.43
N LEU A 23 39.49 27.69 18.38
CA LEU A 23 38.12 27.59 18.85
C LEU A 23 37.34 26.59 17.97
N SER A 24 37.29 25.33 18.38
CA SER A 24 36.48 24.29 17.74
C SER A 24 35.00 24.52 18.04
N LYS A 25 34.22 24.94 17.04
CA LYS A 25 32.74 24.99 17.12
C LYS A 25 32.18 23.59 16.82
N PRO A 26 31.30 23.01 17.66
CA PRO A 26 30.70 21.72 17.34
C PRO A 26 29.74 21.87 16.16
N ALA A 27 29.97 21.09 15.10
CA ALA A 27 29.09 20.98 13.96
C ALA A 27 27.77 20.36 14.41
N LYS A 28 26.66 21.09 14.24
CA LYS A 28 25.33 20.50 14.29
C LYS A 28 25.16 19.68 13.02
N THR A 29 25.22 18.37 13.14
CA THR A 29 24.85 17.44 12.07
C THR A 29 23.38 17.70 11.72
N ALA A 30 23.14 18.28 10.54
CA ALA A 30 21.80 18.33 9.98
C ALA A 30 21.35 16.88 9.70
N PRO A 31 20.10 16.51 10.03
CA PRO A 31 19.54 15.24 9.57
C PRO A 31 19.64 15.17 8.03
N PRO A 32 19.88 13.98 7.46
CA PRO A 32 19.80 13.80 6.01
C PRO A 32 18.44 14.30 5.50
N PRO A 33 18.35 14.81 4.26
CA PRO A 33 17.08 15.19 3.66
C PRO A 33 16.13 14.01 3.79
N GLN A 34 15.09 14.18 4.61
CA GLN A 34 13.95 13.29 4.59
C GLN A 34 13.27 13.58 3.25
N ASP A 35 13.39 12.64 2.32
CA ASP A 35 12.52 12.54 1.16
C ASP A 35 11.10 12.43 1.69
N GLY A 36 10.47 13.60 1.91
CA GLY A 36 9.06 13.70 2.19
C GLY A 36 8.29 13.05 1.05
N PRO A 37 7.07 12.54 1.31
CA PRO A 37 6.25 11.94 0.26
C PRO A 37 6.18 12.92 -0.90
N ASN A 38 6.67 12.47 -2.06
CA ASN A 38 6.68 13.20 -3.33
C ASN A 38 5.56 14.22 -3.34
N ALA A 39 5.93 15.50 -3.35
CA ALA A 39 4.99 16.57 -3.66
C ALA A 39 4.17 16.06 -4.84
N ALA A 40 2.87 15.84 -4.62
CA ALA A 40 1.95 15.32 -5.60
C ALA A 40 2.07 16.23 -6.82
N ALA A 41 2.89 15.82 -7.78
CA ALA A 41 3.11 16.54 -9.01
C ALA A 41 1.71 16.70 -9.59
N ALA A 42 1.30 17.95 -9.78
CA ALA A 42 -0.03 18.29 -10.26
C ALA A 42 -0.37 17.34 -11.40
N ALA A 43 -1.40 16.51 -11.23
CA ALA A 43 -1.78 15.52 -12.21
C ALA A 43 -1.99 16.25 -13.54
N THR A 44 -1.01 16.12 -14.45
CA THR A 44 -1.09 16.78 -15.75
C THR A 44 -2.25 16.14 -16.48
N ASN A 45 -3.34 16.89 -16.62
CA ASN A 45 -4.55 16.40 -17.23
C ASN A 45 -4.35 16.34 -18.75
N LEU A 46 -4.41 15.14 -19.33
CA LEU A 46 -4.44 14.97 -20.78
C LEU A 46 -5.90 14.91 -21.26
N PRO A 47 -6.44 16.01 -21.82
CA PRO A 47 -7.80 16.03 -22.33
C PRO A 47 -7.93 15.14 -23.56
N ILE A 48 -9.13 14.61 -23.76
CA ILE A 48 -9.50 13.90 -24.99
C ILE A 48 -9.58 14.92 -26.12
N LYS A 49 -8.84 14.67 -27.21
CA LYS A 49 -8.81 15.52 -28.40
C LYS A 49 -9.55 14.89 -29.58
N ASN A 50 -9.46 13.58 -29.74
CA ASN A 50 -10.15 12.87 -30.82
C ASN A 50 -10.93 11.67 -30.26
N VAL A 51 -12.14 11.47 -30.78
CA VAL A 51 -12.98 10.31 -30.51
C VAL A 51 -13.49 9.79 -31.85
N VAL A 52 -13.24 8.51 -32.13
CA VAL A 52 -13.77 7.82 -33.31
C VAL A 52 -14.55 6.61 -32.83
N LEU A 53 -15.80 6.49 -33.27
CA LEU A 53 -16.66 5.37 -32.91
C LEU A 53 -16.88 4.49 -34.15
N PHE A 54 -16.58 3.21 -34.04
CA PHE A 54 -16.75 2.25 -35.12
C PHE A 54 -18.10 1.53 -35.00
N SER A 55 -18.70 1.14 -36.12
CA SER A 55 -19.97 0.38 -36.14
C SER A 55 -19.86 -1.02 -35.51
N SER A 56 -18.63 -1.51 -35.30
CA SER A 56 -18.33 -2.72 -34.55
C SER A 56 -18.54 -2.60 -33.03
N GLY A 57 -18.83 -1.39 -32.52
CA GLY A 57 -19.00 -1.13 -31.09
C GLY A 57 -17.71 -0.81 -30.35
N VAL A 58 -16.58 -0.63 -31.05
CA VAL A 58 -15.31 -0.21 -30.46
C VAL A 58 -15.12 1.30 -30.62
N GLY A 59 -14.60 1.96 -29.59
CA GLY A 59 -14.25 3.39 -29.60
C GLY A 59 -12.74 3.60 -29.55
N TYR A 60 -12.23 4.51 -30.37
CA TYR A 60 -10.85 5.01 -30.30
C TYR A 60 -10.84 6.38 -29.62
N PHE A 61 -10.04 6.51 -28.56
CA PHE A 61 -9.91 7.72 -27.77
C PHE A 61 -8.46 8.20 -27.79
N GLN A 62 -8.24 9.40 -28.29
CA GLN A 62 -6.93 10.03 -28.26
C GLN A 62 -6.91 11.14 -27.21
N ARG A 63 -5.96 11.05 -26.29
CA ARG A 63 -5.67 12.09 -25.30
C ARG A 63 -4.34 12.75 -25.66
N LYS A 64 -4.29 14.08 -25.68
CA LYS A 64 -3.09 14.86 -25.98
C LYS A 64 -3.04 16.11 -25.11
N GLY A 65 -1.88 16.35 -24.53
CA GLY A 65 -1.56 17.52 -23.71
C GLY A 65 -0.06 17.74 -23.66
N GLU A 66 0.36 18.90 -23.18
CA GLU A 66 1.77 19.19 -22.91
C GLU A 66 2.09 18.79 -21.47
N VAL A 67 3.24 18.16 -21.28
CA VAL A 67 3.77 17.77 -19.97
C VAL A 67 5.10 18.49 -19.80
N ASP A 68 5.27 19.22 -18.70
CA ASP A 68 6.50 19.93 -18.39
C ASP A 68 7.28 19.21 -17.29
N GLY A 69 8.56 18.93 -17.54
CA GLY A 69 9.42 18.18 -16.62
C GLY A 69 9.07 16.69 -16.50
N ASN A 70 9.46 16.08 -15.38
CA ASN A 70 9.20 14.68 -15.07
C ASN A 70 7.90 14.56 -14.27
N VAL A 71 6.81 14.18 -14.93
CA VAL A 71 5.48 14.10 -14.31
C VAL A 71 4.86 12.72 -14.54
N ARG A 72 4.20 12.22 -13.51
CA ARG A 72 3.33 11.05 -13.60
C ARG A 72 1.94 11.49 -14.05
N VAL A 73 1.42 10.83 -15.08
CA VAL A 73 0.06 11.03 -15.57
C VAL A 73 -0.78 9.82 -15.16
N ASP A 74 -1.76 10.04 -14.30
CA ASP A 74 -2.71 9.01 -13.92
C ASP A 74 -3.93 9.03 -14.86
N LEU A 75 -4.26 7.86 -15.41
CA LEU A 75 -5.41 7.68 -16.29
C LEU A 75 -6.37 6.66 -15.69
N THR A 76 -7.61 7.06 -15.45
CA THR A 76 -8.64 6.20 -14.86
C THR A 76 -9.54 5.59 -15.93
N PHE A 77 -9.75 4.27 -15.84
CA PHE A 77 -10.59 3.50 -16.74
C PHE A 77 -11.51 2.56 -15.97
N GLN A 78 -12.54 2.05 -16.63
CA GLN A 78 -13.42 1.05 -16.03
C GLN A 78 -12.73 -0.32 -16.03
N VAL A 79 -12.94 -1.08 -14.96
CA VAL A 79 -12.28 -2.40 -14.74
C VAL A 79 -12.53 -3.36 -15.91
N ARG A 80 -13.75 -3.35 -16.47
CA ARG A 80 -14.13 -4.22 -17.59
C ARG A 80 -13.31 -3.96 -18.87
N ASP A 81 -12.76 -2.76 -19.05
CA ASP A 81 -12.05 -2.34 -20.26
C ASP A 81 -10.52 -2.44 -20.11
N ILE A 82 -10.01 -2.79 -18.92
CA ILE A 82 -8.56 -2.84 -18.63
C ILE A 82 -7.83 -3.83 -19.53
N ASN A 83 -8.44 -4.99 -19.82
CA ASN A 83 -7.77 -6.01 -20.62
C ASN A 83 -7.52 -5.54 -22.06
N ASP A 84 -8.51 -4.89 -22.65
CA ASP A 84 -8.39 -4.33 -23.98
C ASP A 84 -7.44 -3.14 -23.98
N LEU A 85 -7.50 -2.30 -22.95
CA LEU A 85 -6.57 -1.18 -22.78
C LEU A 85 -5.10 -1.64 -22.74
N ILE A 86 -4.76 -2.66 -21.96
CA ILE A 86 -3.38 -3.17 -21.89
C ILE A 86 -2.92 -3.72 -23.25
N LYS A 87 -3.85 -4.25 -24.05
CA LYS A 87 -3.54 -4.81 -25.38
C LYS A 87 -3.45 -3.76 -26.48
N SER A 88 -4.20 -2.66 -26.38
CA SER A 88 -4.36 -1.70 -27.47
C SER A 88 -3.81 -0.30 -27.18
N MET A 89 -3.39 -0.01 -25.95
CA MET A 89 -2.87 1.32 -25.60
C MET A 89 -1.51 1.54 -26.25
N VAL A 90 -1.40 2.67 -26.94
CA VAL A 90 -0.16 3.17 -27.49
C VAL A 90 0.11 4.53 -26.87
N ILE A 91 1.31 4.70 -26.35
CA ILE A 91 1.78 5.97 -25.79
C ILE A 91 2.89 6.49 -26.69
N GLN A 92 2.77 7.75 -27.07
CA GLN A 92 3.75 8.44 -27.89
C GLN A 92 4.11 9.77 -27.23
N ASP A 93 5.41 10.02 -27.16
CA ASP A 93 5.96 11.33 -26.81
C ASP A 93 6.74 11.85 -28.03
N GLU A 94 6.60 13.15 -28.30
CA GLU A 94 7.27 13.83 -29.42
C GLU A 94 8.66 14.37 -29.01
N LYS A 95 8.85 14.74 -27.74
CA LYS A 95 10.03 15.49 -27.27
C LYS A 95 10.74 14.88 -26.07
N GLY A 96 10.16 13.86 -25.43
CA GLY A 96 10.73 13.18 -24.28
C GLY A 96 10.73 11.66 -24.40
N VAL A 97 10.79 10.99 -23.25
CA VAL A 97 10.86 9.53 -23.14
C VAL A 97 9.82 9.05 -22.13
N VAL A 98 9.06 8.04 -22.51
CA VAL A 98 8.14 7.34 -21.61
C VAL A 98 8.94 6.31 -20.80
N SER A 99 8.95 6.46 -19.47
CA SER A 99 9.76 5.61 -18.58
C SER A 99 9.12 4.25 -18.32
N ALA A 100 7.91 4.24 -17.75
CA ALA A 100 7.17 3.03 -17.45
C ALA A 100 5.67 3.30 -17.38
N VAL A 101 4.89 2.28 -17.72
CA VAL A 101 3.44 2.26 -17.54
C VAL A 101 3.12 1.25 -16.44
N SER A 102 2.59 1.73 -15.32
CA SER A 102 2.14 0.88 -14.21
C SER A 102 0.63 0.83 -14.17
N TYR A 103 0.07 -0.37 -14.05
CA TYR A 103 -1.32 -0.59 -13.71
C TYR A 103 -1.41 -1.19 -12.30
N ASP A 104 -2.20 -0.55 -11.43
CA ASP A 104 -2.44 -1.08 -10.10
C ASP A 104 -3.38 -2.30 -10.22
N SER A 105 -2.82 -3.48 -9.99
CA SER A 105 -3.60 -4.72 -10.01
C SER A 105 -4.59 -4.71 -8.85
N LEU A 106 -5.85 -4.46 -9.18
CA LEU A 106 -6.96 -4.72 -8.27
C LEU A 106 -7.21 -6.23 -8.29
N ASP A 107 -6.50 -6.98 -7.46
CA ASP A 107 -7.01 -8.30 -7.07
C ASP A 107 -8.18 -8.03 -6.12
N PRO A 108 -9.45 -8.20 -6.56
CA PRO A 108 -10.56 -7.97 -5.66
C PRO A 108 -10.43 -8.97 -4.51
N VAL A 109 -10.74 -8.54 -3.28
CA VAL A 109 -10.72 -9.41 -2.09
C VAL A 109 -11.45 -10.72 -2.36
N GLU A 110 -12.51 -10.70 -3.17
CA GLU A 110 -13.23 -11.88 -3.66
C GLU A 110 -12.36 -12.91 -4.41
N ARG A 111 -11.40 -12.48 -5.23
CA ARG A 111 -10.47 -13.37 -5.95
C ARG A 111 -9.46 -13.99 -5.00
N THR A 112 -8.97 -13.21 -4.04
CA THR A 112 -8.12 -13.70 -2.94
C THR A 112 -8.88 -14.66 -2.02
N LEU A 113 -10.16 -14.40 -1.74
CA LEU A 113 -11.01 -15.27 -0.92
C LEU A 113 -11.40 -16.56 -1.65
N LYS A 114 -11.51 -16.53 -2.98
CA LYS A 114 -11.75 -17.72 -3.82
C LYS A 114 -10.51 -18.59 -4.04
N SER A 115 -9.30 -18.06 -3.85
CA SER A 115 -8.07 -18.84 -4.01
C SER A 115 -7.73 -19.70 -2.80
N TYR A 116 -8.38 -19.48 -1.65
CA TYR A 116 -8.30 -20.40 -0.52
C TYR A 116 -8.98 -21.72 -0.86
N ALA A 117 -8.52 -22.81 -0.22
CA ALA A 117 -9.10 -24.15 -0.38
C ALA A 117 -10.58 -24.22 0.05
N VAL A 118 -11.06 -23.23 0.80
CA VAL A 118 -12.43 -23.07 1.27
C VAL A 118 -12.95 -21.70 0.82
N ASN A 119 -14.16 -21.66 0.24
CA ASN A 119 -14.74 -20.42 -0.28
C ASN A 119 -15.36 -19.61 0.86
N LEU A 120 -14.70 -18.50 1.21
CA LEU A 120 -15.13 -17.57 2.26
C LEU A 120 -15.85 -16.32 1.71
N THR A 121 -16.12 -16.24 0.41
CA THR A 121 -16.63 -15.02 -0.25
C THR A 121 -17.97 -14.55 0.32
N ASN A 122 -18.85 -15.47 0.73
CA ASN A 122 -20.21 -15.14 1.17
C ASN A 122 -20.37 -15.06 2.69
N ASN A 123 -19.26 -14.91 3.44
CA ASN A 123 -19.27 -14.95 4.91
C ASN A 123 -20.04 -16.18 5.47
N PRO A 124 -19.62 -17.41 5.11
CA PRO A 124 -20.30 -18.63 5.54
C PRO A 124 -20.26 -18.82 7.06
N THR A 125 -21.29 -19.46 7.63
CA THR A 125 -21.26 -19.90 9.03
C THR A 125 -20.23 -21.01 9.24
N PHE A 126 -19.84 -21.28 10.49
CA PHE A 126 -18.92 -22.35 10.81
C PHE A 126 -19.39 -23.71 10.27
N GLY A 127 -20.69 -24.01 10.40
CA GLY A 127 -21.27 -25.21 9.80
C GLY A 127 -21.14 -25.25 8.28
N ALA A 128 -21.34 -24.11 7.60
CA ALA A 128 -21.18 -24.04 6.15
C ALA A 128 -19.73 -24.26 5.71
N ILE A 129 -18.75 -23.78 6.48
CA ILE A 129 -17.31 -24.05 6.28
C ILE A 129 -17.01 -25.54 6.42
N LEU A 130 -17.46 -26.18 7.52
CA LEU A 130 -17.26 -27.62 7.75
C LEU A 130 -17.94 -28.48 6.66
N THR A 131 -19.08 -28.03 6.13
CA THR A 131 -19.75 -28.71 5.02
C THR A 131 -18.92 -28.67 3.74
N GLN A 132 -18.23 -27.56 3.45
CA GLN A 132 -17.32 -27.45 2.31
C GLN A 132 -16.07 -28.34 2.47
N MET A 133 -15.66 -28.62 3.71
CA MET A 133 -14.50 -29.46 4.05
C MET A 133 -14.85 -30.95 4.23
N ARG A 134 -15.98 -31.43 3.70
CA ARG A 134 -16.35 -32.85 3.78
C ARG A 134 -15.26 -33.73 3.15
N GLY A 135 -14.83 -34.75 3.88
CA GLY A 135 -13.75 -35.65 3.49
C GLY A 135 -12.37 -35.24 3.97
N GLU A 136 -12.21 -34.02 4.52
CA GLU A 136 -10.95 -33.56 5.09
C GLU A 136 -10.68 -34.21 6.45
N LYS A 137 -9.39 -34.47 6.74
CA LYS A 137 -8.97 -35.07 8.02
C LYS A 137 -9.00 -34.01 9.12
N VAL A 138 -9.63 -34.34 10.25
CA VAL A 138 -9.78 -33.45 11.40
C VAL A 138 -9.44 -34.17 12.70
N GLU A 139 -8.95 -33.39 13.65
CA GLU A 139 -8.77 -33.79 15.04
C GLU A 139 -9.70 -32.96 15.92
N VAL A 140 -10.54 -33.62 16.70
CA VAL A 140 -11.49 -33.01 17.62
C VAL A 140 -11.02 -33.28 19.03
N VAL A 141 -10.80 -32.20 19.80
CA VAL A 141 -10.49 -32.29 21.22
C VAL A 141 -11.79 -32.16 22.00
N LEU A 142 -12.18 -33.20 22.71
CA LEU A 142 -13.39 -33.23 23.53
C LEU A 142 -13.05 -32.82 24.96
N GLN A 143 -13.87 -31.97 25.56
CA GLN A 143 -13.79 -31.68 26.99
C GLN A 143 -14.23 -32.93 27.77
N THR A 144 -13.26 -33.67 28.29
CA THR A 144 -13.48 -34.97 28.94
C THR A 144 -14.30 -34.80 30.20
N THR A 145 -15.54 -35.29 30.20
CA THR A 145 -16.42 -35.27 31.38
C THR A 145 -16.41 -36.61 32.13
N ALA A 146 -15.83 -37.67 31.54
CA ALA A 146 -15.75 -39.01 32.11
C ALA A 146 -14.34 -39.62 32.00
N VAL A 147 -13.95 -40.42 33.00
CA VAL A 147 -12.59 -40.95 33.25
C VAL A 147 -12.05 -41.90 32.13
N ASN A 148 -12.90 -42.34 31.19
CA ASN A 148 -12.54 -43.29 30.13
C ASN A 148 -12.79 -42.78 28.71
N GLN A 149 -12.95 -41.48 28.49
CA GLN A 149 -13.05 -40.94 27.12
C GLN A 149 -11.69 -40.44 26.61
N PRO A 150 -11.26 -40.88 25.41
CA PRO A 150 -10.12 -40.27 24.75
C PRO A 150 -10.41 -38.77 24.56
N GLY A 151 -9.54 -37.92 25.09
CA GLY A 151 -9.68 -36.46 24.97
C GLY A 151 -9.49 -35.95 23.54
N THR A 152 -8.99 -36.79 22.63
CA THR A 152 -8.77 -36.47 21.22
C THR A 152 -9.35 -37.57 20.32
N VAL A 153 -10.06 -37.15 19.27
CA VAL A 153 -10.64 -38.04 18.26
C VAL A 153 -10.20 -37.56 16.88
N GLN A 154 -9.56 -38.44 16.11
CA GLN A 154 -9.15 -38.15 14.73
C GLN A 154 -10.09 -38.86 13.74
N GLY A 155 -10.44 -38.20 12.65
CA GLY A 155 -11.35 -38.74 11.64
C GLY A 155 -11.44 -37.87 10.39
N ALA A 156 -12.41 -38.18 9.53
CA ALA A 156 -12.74 -37.35 8.37
C ALA A 156 -14.14 -36.76 8.52
N ILE A 157 -14.34 -35.52 8.06
CA ILE A 157 -15.67 -34.88 8.12
C ILE A 157 -16.63 -35.63 7.20
N MET A 158 -17.68 -36.25 7.74
CA MET A 158 -18.74 -36.87 6.94
C MET A 158 -19.93 -35.93 6.72
N GLY A 159 -20.31 -35.17 7.74
CA GLY A 159 -21.43 -34.24 7.70
C GLY A 159 -21.53 -33.46 9.00
N ILE A 160 -22.37 -32.43 8.99
CA ILE A 160 -22.71 -31.66 10.18
C ILE A 160 -24.21 -31.79 10.44
N GLU A 161 -24.59 -31.77 11.70
CA GLU A 161 -25.97 -31.77 12.15
C GLU A 161 -26.18 -30.56 13.05
N LYS A 162 -27.31 -29.86 12.87
CA LYS A 162 -27.67 -28.73 13.74
C LYS A 162 -28.44 -29.26 14.93
N GLN A 163 -27.83 -29.22 16.11
CA GLN A 163 -28.51 -29.64 17.34
C GLN A 163 -29.13 -28.42 18.03
N ARG A 164 -30.45 -28.48 18.26
CA ARG A 164 -31.13 -27.52 19.13
C ARG A 164 -30.89 -27.93 20.57
N GLN A 165 -30.07 -27.16 21.28
CA GLN A 165 -29.86 -27.40 22.70
C GLN A 165 -30.89 -26.59 23.49
N PRO A 166 -31.69 -27.23 24.37
CA PRO A 166 -32.60 -26.50 25.23
C PRO A 166 -31.81 -25.71 26.27
N GLY A 167 -31.79 -24.38 26.12
CA GLY A 167 -31.25 -23.44 27.09
C GLY A 167 -32.30 -23.07 28.15
N LYS A 168 -31.84 -22.68 29.34
CA LYS A 168 -32.68 -22.22 30.46
C LYS A 168 -33.54 -20.99 30.11
N ASP A 169 -33.20 -20.27 29.02
CA ASP A 169 -33.85 -19.06 28.52
C ASP A 169 -34.43 -19.22 27.08
N GLY A 170 -34.64 -20.44 26.59
CA GLY A 170 -35.18 -20.73 25.25
C GLY A 170 -34.22 -21.53 24.37
N PRO A 171 -34.69 -22.03 23.19
CA PRO A 171 -33.86 -22.90 22.34
C PRO A 171 -32.74 -22.09 21.68
N THR A 172 -31.50 -22.40 22.02
CA THR A 172 -30.30 -21.87 21.35
C THR A 172 -29.84 -22.87 20.28
N GLU A 173 -29.82 -22.43 19.02
CA GLU A 173 -29.23 -23.22 17.94
C GLU A 173 -27.71 -23.19 18.09
N THR A 174 -27.13 -24.37 18.29
CA THR A 174 -25.67 -24.54 18.37
C THR A 174 -25.27 -25.34 17.14
N GLU A 175 -24.38 -24.77 16.32
CA GLU A 175 -23.81 -25.43 15.13
C GLU A 175 -22.60 -26.28 15.48
#